data_AF-A0A920K9D4-F1
#
_entry.id   AF-A0A920K9D4-F1
#
_cell.length_a   1.000
_cell.length_b   1.000
_cell.length_c   1.000
_cell.angle_alpha   90.00
_cell.angle_beta   90.00
_cell.angle_gamma   90.00
#
_symmetry.space_group_name_H-M   'P 1'
#
loop_
_entity.id
_entity.type
_entity.pdbx_description
1 polymer ?
#
loop_
_entity_poly.entity_id
_entity_poly.type
_entity_poly.pdbx_seq_one_letter_code
_entity_poly.pdbx_strand_id
1 'polypeptide(L)'
;MIDSQVHFREPGLEHKEDIEHGTRSAIKGGVTSIFEMPNTSPLTLDEDTLSQKLEIARRTAWCDFAFFMGGNSENAHQLAELERLPGCAGVKIFMGSSTGTLLAKDDEVIAMVLANGTRRVSVHAEDEDRLLSRQGIAVSAETVEAHPDWRDVESAVRATKRLIQLARDANRRVHVLHISSKDEMDILANHKDLITVEVTLNHLSLAAPDCYEALGAFSQMNPPVETSLIKMVFGMLFKMELLT
;
A
#
# COMPACT_ATOMS: atom_id res chain seq x y z
N MET A 1 -2.50 -11.61 -15.61
CA MET A 1 -2.51 -11.23 -14.18
C MET A 1 -2.67 -9.73 -14.08
N ILE A 2 -3.38 -9.21 -13.07
CA ILE A 2 -3.45 -7.77 -12.77
C ILE A 2 -2.64 -7.54 -11.50
N ASP A 3 -1.68 -6.63 -11.54
CA ASP A 3 -0.92 -6.21 -10.37
C ASP A 3 -1.50 -4.90 -9.83
N SER A 4 -2.18 -4.96 -8.69
CA SER A 4 -2.89 -3.81 -8.10
C SER A 4 -1.99 -2.86 -7.32
N GLN A 5 -0.69 -3.14 -7.21
CA GLN A 5 0.23 -2.31 -6.45
C GLN A 5 1.64 -2.29 -7.04
N VAL A 6 1.86 -1.31 -7.92
CA VAL A 6 3.21 -1.01 -8.44
C VAL A 6 3.66 0.42 -8.13
N HIS A 7 4.96 0.66 -8.24
CA HIS A 7 5.57 1.96 -8.00
C HIS A 7 6.65 2.27 -9.04
N PHE A 8 6.25 2.72 -10.23
CA PHE A 8 7.17 2.99 -11.35
C PHE A 8 7.82 4.37 -11.32
N ARG A 9 7.70 5.11 -10.21
CA ARG A 9 8.52 6.29 -9.86
C ARG A 9 8.58 7.43 -10.90
N GLU A 10 7.66 7.44 -11.86
CA GLU A 10 7.57 8.46 -12.91
C GLU A 10 6.22 9.18 -12.79
N PRO A 11 6.20 10.53 -12.71
CA PRO A 11 7.31 11.45 -12.95
C PRO A 11 8.25 11.68 -11.74
N GLY A 12 9.46 12.14 -12.04
CA GLY A 12 10.41 12.82 -11.15
C GLY A 12 11.40 11.94 -10.38
N LEU A 13 11.27 10.62 -10.43
CA LEU A 13 12.16 9.67 -9.76
C LEU A 13 12.60 8.52 -10.68
N GLU A 14 12.69 8.79 -11.99
CA GLU A 14 12.92 7.82 -13.09
C GLU A 14 14.26 7.08 -12.97
N HIS A 15 15.23 7.65 -12.27
CA HIS A 15 16.50 6.98 -11.96
C HIS A 15 16.33 5.69 -11.13
N LYS A 16 15.17 5.49 -10.51
CA LYS A 16 14.81 4.27 -9.77
C LYS A 16 14.15 3.24 -10.68
N GLU A 17 13.10 3.66 -11.38
CA GLU A 17 12.35 2.93 -12.40
C GLU A 17 11.44 3.94 -13.12
N ASP A 18 10.99 3.63 -14.34
CA ASP A 18 10.00 4.43 -15.09
C ASP A 18 8.85 3.52 -15.59
N ILE A 19 7.78 4.12 -16.13
CA ILE A 19 6.59 3.38 -16.58
C ILE A 19 6.94 2.43 -17.74
N GLU A 20 7.86 2.81 -18.64
CA GLU A 20 8.25 1.96 -19.76
C GLU A 20 8.92 0.67 -19.25
N HIS A 21 9.97 0.80 -18.45
CA HIS A 21 10.78 -0.31 -17.98
C HIS A 21 9.97 -1.20 -17.02
N GLY A 22 9.19 -0.60 -16.12
CA GLY A 22 8.32 -1.32 -15.20
C GLY A 22 7.27 -2.16 -15.92
N THR A 23 6.57 -1.58 -16.91
CA THR A 23 5.56 -2.32 -17.68
C THR A 23 6.17 -3.36 -18.63
N ARG A 24 7.37 -3.14 -19.17
CA ARG A 24 8.11 -4.17 -19.93
C ARG A 24 8.46 -5.37 -19.06
N SER A 25 8.90 -5.13 -17.83
CA SER A 25 9.14 -6.18 -16.84
C SER A 25 7.84 -6.94 -16.52
N ALA A 26 6.75 -6.19 -16.29
CA ALA A 26 5.42 -6.73 -16.00
C ALA A 26 4.95 -7.71 -17.11
N ILE A 27 4.97 -7.30 -18.38
CA ILE A 27 4.54 -8.19 -19.47
C ILE A 27 5.45 -9.40 -19.64
N LYS A 28 6.75 -9.27 -19.34
CA LYS A 28 7.68 -10.39 -19.41
C LYS A 28 7.36 -11.45 -18.35
N GLY A 29 6.81 -11.03 -17.21
CA GLY A 29 6.30 -11.88 -16.13
C GLY A 29 4.84 -12.33 -16.30
N GLY A 30 4.14 -11.92 -17.37
CA GLY A 30 2.73 -12.28 -17.60
C GLY A 30 1.70 -11.39 -16.86
N VAL A 31 2.14 -10.25 -16.31
CA VAL A 31 1.25 -9.18 -15.86
C VAL A 31 0.81 -8.35 -17.06
N THR A 32 -0.50 -8.22 -17.25
CA THR A 32 -1.10 -7.56 -18.42
C THR A 32 -1.80 -6.26 -18.06
N SER A 33 -1.96 -5.97 -16.77
CA SER A 33 -2.53 -4.72 -16.29
C SER A 33 -1.93 -4.35 -14.94
N ILE A 34 -1.72 -3.05 -14.70
CA ILE A 34 -1.14 -2.55 -13.45
C ILE A 34 -1.98 -1.41 -12.86
N PHE A 35 -1.97 -1.27 -11.53
CA PHE A 35 -2.40 -0.07 -10.83
C PHE A 35 -1.21 0.55 -10.08
N GLU A 36 -0.82 1.76 -10.46
CA GLU A 36 0.36 2.42 -9.91
C GLU A 36 -0.02 3.46 -8.83
N MET A 37 0.83 3.56 -7.81
CA MET A 37 0.59 4.33 -6.59
C MET A 37 0.95 5.83 -6.72
N PRO A 38 0.29 6.73 -5.98
CA PRO A 38 0.38 8.18 -6.22
C PRO A 38 1.68 8.83 -5.71
N ASN A 39 2.63 8.07 -5.16
CA ASN A 39 3.84 8.56 -4.49
C ASN A 39 5.00 8.79 -5.47
N THR A 40 4.77 9.65 -6.46
CA THR A 40 5.73 10.17 -7.44
C THR A 40 6.13 11.62 -7.13
N SER A 41 6.88 12.27 -8.01
CA SER A 41 7.27 13.68 -7.88
C SER A 41 6.95 14.47 -9.17
N PRO A 42 5.82 15.21 -9.24
CA PRO A 42 4.86 15.45 -8.16
C PRO A 42 4.03 14.22 -7.76
N LEU A 43 3.43 14.31 -6.57
CA LEU A 43 2.42 13.35 -6.12
C LEU A 43 1.18 13.43 -7.02
N THR A 44 0.52 12.31 -7.26
CA THR A 44 -0.77 12.29 -7.99
C THR A 44 -1.90 12.64 -7.04
N LEU A 45 -2.26 13.93 -6.94
CA LEU A 45 -3.25 14.46 -5.98
C LEU A 45 -4.42 15.21 -6.63
N ASP A 46 -4.36 15.46 -7.93
CA ASP A 46 -5.37 16.22 -8.67
C ASP A 46 -5.51 15.71 -10.12
N GLU A 47 -6.43 16.32 -10.87
CA GLU A 47 -6.69 15.96 -12.27
C GLU A 47 -5.48 16.19 -13.17
N ASP A 48 -4.70 17.25 -12.94
CA ASP A 48 -3.56 17.61 -13.78
C ASP A 48 -2.43 16.58 -13.62
N THR A 49 -2.08 16.24 -12.37
CA THR A 49 -1.04 15.24 -12.06
C THR A 49 -1.45 13.83 -12.51
N LEU A 50 -2.74 13.48 -12.42
CA LEU A 50 -3.27 12.22 -12.98
C LEU A 50 -3.19 12.23 -14.52
N SER A 51 -3.61 13.32 -15.15
CA SER A 51 -3.63 13.45 -16.61
C SER A 51 -2.23 13.37 -17.20
N GLN A 52 -1.26 14.05 -16.59
CA GLN A 52 0.15 13.96 -16.97
C GLN A 52 0.65 12.50 -16.94
N LYS A 53 0.34 11.77 -15.88
CA LYS A 53 0.75 10.37 -15.72
C LYS A 53 0.11 9.45 -16.76
N LEU A 54 -1.17 9.67 -17.06
CA LEU A 54 -1.89 8.97 -18.12
C LEU A 54 -1.29 9.27 -19.50
N GLU A 55 -0.87 10.50 -19.78
CA GLU A 55 -0.23 10.86 -21.06
C GLU A 55 1.12 10.17 -21.25
N ILE A 56 1.94 10.10 -20.20
CA ILE A 56 3.19 9.36 -20.20
C ILE A 56 2.91 7.89 -20.51
N ALA A 57 2.04 7.25 -19.73
CA ALA A 57 1.73 5.83 -19.87
C ALA A 57 1.13 5.47 -21.23
N ARG A 58 0.27 6.31 -21.82
CA ARG A 58 -0.24 6.10 -23.19
C ARG A 58 0.87 6.01 -24.25
N ARG A 59 2.01 6.66 -24.00
CA ARG A 59 3.14 6.70 -24.94
C ARG A 59 4.16 5.59 -24.67
N THR A 60 4.30 5.16 -23.42
CA THR A 60 5.43 4.33 -22.99
C THR A 60 5.03 2.98 -22.40
N ALA A 61 3.80 2.82 -21.91
CA ALA A 61 3.38 1.58 -21.24
C ALA A 61 3.23 0.41 -22.23
N TRP A 62 3.61 -0.78 -21.77
CA TRP A 62 3.54 -2.02 -22.54
C TRP A 62 2.37 -2.93 -22.14
N CYS A 63 1.60 -2.54 -21.13
CA CYS A 63 0.41 -3.23 -20.65
C CYS A 63 -0.69 -2.22 -20.31
N ASP A 64 -1.90 -2.70 -19.97
CA ASP A 64 -2.96 -1.80 -19.50
C ASP A 64 -2.58 -1.15 -18.16
N PHE A 65 -3.08 0.05 -17.90
CA PHE A 65 -2.71 0.81 -16.71
C PHE A 65 -3.90 1.59 -16.13
N ALA A 66 -3.85 1.77 -14.83
CA ALA A 66 -4.59 2.79 -14.10
C ALA A 66 -3.72 3.33 -12.95
N PHE A 67 -4.11 4.47 -12.39
CA PHE A 67 -3.37 5.16 -11.34
C PHE A 67 -4.25 5.43 -10.14
N PHE A 68 -3.71 5.28 -8.94
CA PHE A 68 -4.39 5.72 -7.73
C PHE A 68 -4.28 7.25 -7.58
N MET A 69 -5.36 7.87 -7.11
CA MET A 69 -5.34 9.23 -6.60
C MET A 69 -4.87 9.20 -5.14
N GLY A 70 -3.89 10.01 -4.76
CA GLY A 70 -3.52 10.17 -3.36
C GLY A 70 -4.60 10.95 -2.61
N GLY A 71 -4.95 10.52 -1.41
CA GLY A 71 -5.87 11.25 -0.53
C GLY A 71 -5.12 11.89 0.65
N ASN A 72 -5.33 13.18 0.88
CA ASN A 72 -4.79 13.89 2.03
C ASN A 72 -5.75 15.00 2.50
N SER A 73 -5.34 15.77 3.51
CA SER A 73 -6.14 16.87 4.06
C SER A 73 -6.43 17.99 3.05
N GLU A 74 -5.55 18.20 2.07
CA GLU A 74 -5.66 19.28 1.09
C GLU A 74 -6.70 18.96 0.01
N ASN A 75 -6.80 17.70 -0.42
CA ASN A 75 -7.68 17.30 -1.52
C ASN A 75 -8.88 16.43 -1.11
N ALA A 76 -9.02 16.04 0.17
CA ALA A 76 -10.08 15.13 0.63
C ALA A 76 -11.48 15.54 0.16
N HIS A 77 -11.79 16.84 0.21
CA HIS A 77 -13.09 17.39 -0.20
C HIS A 77 -13.40 17.23 -1.70
N GLN A 78 -12.40 16.98 -2.54
CA GLN A 78 -12.54 16.80 -4.00
C GLN A 78 -12.55 15.33 -4.41
N LEU A 79 -12.22 14.41 -3.49
CA LEU A 79 -12.03 12.99 -3.82
C LEU A 79 -13.26 12.33 -4.44
N ALA A 80 -14.47 12.81 -4.11
CA ALA A 80 -15.69 12.32 -4.74
C ALA A 80 -15.68 12.49 -6.26
N GLU A 81 -15.09 13.56 -6.77
CA GLU A 81 -14.95 13.83 -8.21
C GLU A 81 -13.68 13.17 -8.74
N LEU A 82 -12.54 13.35 -8.06
CA LEU A 82 -11.24 12.84 -8.49
C LEU A 82 -11.21 11.31 -8.63
N GLU A 83 -11.88 10.56 -7.75
CA GLU A 83 -11.94 9.09 -7.84
C GLU A 83 -12.68 8.60 -9.10
N ARG A 84 -13.47 9.45 -9.75
CA ARG A 84 -14.28 9.11 -10.93
C ARG A 84 -13.61 9.48 -12.25
N LEU A 85 -12.47 10.17 -12.22
CA LEU A 85 -11.73 10.54 -13.41
C LEU A 85 -11.32 9.27 -14.22
N PRO A 86 -11.36 9.32 -15.57
CA PRO A 86 -10.89 8.22 -16.39
C PRO A 86 -9.44 7.86 -16.07
N GLY A 87 -9.15 6.56 -15.92
CA GLY A 87 -7.82 6.08 -15.55
C GLY A 87 -7.48 6.15 -14.06
N CYS A 88 -8.37 6.70 -13.22
CA CYS A 88 -8.26 6.61 -11.77
C CYS A 88 -8.76 5.24 -11.27
N ALA A 89 -7.90 4.48 -10.58
CA ALA A 89 -8.22 3.19 -9.99
C ALA A 89 -9.03 3.32 -8.68
N GLY A 90 -8.85 4.44 -7.98
CA GLY A 90 -9.43 4.70 -6.67
C GLY A 90 -8.54 5.65 -5.86
N VAL A 91 -8.80 5.74 -4.57
CA VAL A 91 -8.01 6.58 -3.65
C VAL A 91 -7.02 5.71 -2.88
N LYS A 92 -5.79 6.19 -2.71
CA LYS A 92 -4.75 5.59 -1.87
C LYS A 92 -4.34 6.56 -0.76
N ILE A 93 -4.26 6.08 0.47
CA ILE A 93 -3.70 6.80 1.62
C ILE A 93 -2.63 5.99 2.35
N PHE A 94 -1.82 6.68 3.14
CA PHE A 94 -0.74 6.12 3.96
C PHE A 94 -0.94 6.56 5.41
N MET A 95 -1.26 5.63 6.32
CA MET A 95 -1.43 5.94 7.75
C MET A 95 -0.09 6.12 8.48
N GLY A 96 0.98 5.59 7.89
CA GLY A 96 2.35 5.72 8.35
C GLY A 96 3.31 5.52 7.20
N SER A 97 4.59 5.79 7.46
CA SER A 97 5.70 5.48 6.53
C SER A 97 5.64 6.14 5.17
N SER A 98 5.06 7.34 5.16
CA SER A 98 5.13 8.26 4.05
C SER A 98 5.76 9.57 4.52
N THR A 99 6.29 10.33 3.59
CA THR A 99 6.89 11.65 3.86
C THR A 99 6.04 12.74 3.24
N GLY A 100 6.01 13.91 3.87
CA GLY A 100 5.34 15.09 3.34
C GLY A 100 3.81 14.97 3.34
N THR A 101 3.16 15.57 2.34
CA THR A 101 1.71 15.77 2.29
C THR A 101 0.89 14.51 2.02
N LEU A 102 1.52 13.38 1.69
CA LEU A 102 0.82 12.10 1.43
C LEU A 102 0.58 11.28 2.71
N LEU A 103 1.21 11.66 3.83
CA LEU A 103 0.99 11.02 5.13
C LEU A 103 -0.35 11.48 5.71
N ALA A 104 -1.28 10.54 5.90
CA ALA A 104 -2.56 10.73 6.57
C ALA A 104 -2.54 10.01 7.92
N LYS A 105 -1.77 10.55 8.88
CA LYS A 105 -1.58 9.92 10.20
C LYS A 105 -2.70 10.22 11.20
N ASP A 106 -3.36 11.38 11.05
CA ASP A 106 -4.37 11.86 12.01
C ASP A 106 -5.75 11.30 11.65
N ASP A 107 -6.51 10.87 12.67
CA ASP A 107 -7.82 10.25 12.48
C ASP A 107 -8.80 11.18 11.75
N GLU A 108 -8.70 12.49 11.99
CA GLU A 108 -9.51 13.51 11.32
C GLU A 108 -9.28 13.54 9.81
N VAL A 109 -8.03 13.39 9.37
CA VAL A 109 -7.67 13.39 7.94
C VAL A 109 -8.18 12.11 7.29
N ILE A 110 -7.96 10.96 7.94
CA ILE A 110 -8.43 9.67 7.44
C ILE A 110 -9.96 9.67 7.36
N ALA A 111 -10.66 10.14 8.39
CA ALA A 111 -12.12 10.26 8.40
C ALA A 111 -12.62 11.18 7.27
N MET A 112 -11.95 12.31 7.04
CA MET A 112 -12.29 13.24 5.97
C MET A 112 -12.14 12.59 4.59
N VAL A 113 -11.06 11.85 4.35
CA VAL A 113 -10.88 11.08 3.11
C VAL A 113 -11.97 10.03 2.94
N LEU A 114 -12.25 9.24 3.99
CA LEU A 114 -13.24 8.17 3.94
C LEU A 114 -14.68 8.69 3.74
N ALA A 115 -14.98 9.88 4.23
CA ALA A 115 -16.28 10.54 4.06
C ALA A 115 -16.53 11.07 2.64
N ASN A 116 -15.49 11.27 1.82
CA ASN A 116 -15.60 11.92 0.52
C ASN A 116 -15.36 10.96 -0.65
N GLY A 117 -16.46 10.42 -1.18
CA GLY A 117 -16.51 9.70 -2.47
C GLY A 117 -17.46 8.52 -2.43
N THR A 118 -17.24 7.50 -3.26
CA THR A 118 -17.95 6.20 -3.26
C THR A 118 -17.07 4.94 -3.43
N ARG A 119 -15.90 5.04 -4.07
CA ARG A 119 -15.01 3.89 -4.36
C ARG A 119 -14.22 3.41 -3.14
N ARG A 120 -13.74 2.16 -3.18
CA ARG A 120 -12.91 1.60 -2.11
C ARG A 120 -11.60 2.42 -1.97
N VAL A 121 -11.21 2.72 -0.73
CA VAL A 121 -9.94 3.41 -0.45
C VAL A 121 -8.87 2.37 -0.11
N SER A 122 -7.76 2.38 -0.83
CA SER A 122 -6.59 1.53 -0.56
C SER A 122 -5.70 2.16 0.50
N VAL A 123 -5.19 1.37 1.44
CA VAL A 123 -4.52 1.88 2.63
C VAL A 123 -3.24 1.10 2.90
N HIS A 124 -2.14 1.83 3.08
CA HIS A 124 -0.97 1.34 3.80
C HIS A 124 -1.17 1.61 5.29
N ALA A 125 -1.25 0.56 6.11
CA ALA A 125 -1.65 0.63 7.50
C ALA A 125 -0.49 0.28 8.45
N GLU A 126 0.33 1.27 8.78
CA GLU A 126 1.28 1.22 9.90
C GLU A 126 1.08 2.47 10.77
N ASP A 127 1.16 2.33 12.09
CA ASP A 127 0.91 3.42 13.04
C ASP A 127 2.15 4.34 13.15
N GLU A 128 2.04 5.56 12.64
CA GLU A 128 3.16 6.51 12.58
C GLU A 128 3.76 6.83 13.96
N ASP A 129 2.94 7.00 14.99
CA ASP A 129 3.44 7.30 16.34
C ASP A 129 4.23 6.13 16.93
N ARG A 130 3.78 4.89 16.70
CA ARG A 130 4.54 3.67 17.04
C ARG A 130 5.87 3.64 16.32
N LEU A 131 5.88 3.90 15.01
CA LEU A 131 7.10 3.92 14.19
C LEU A 131 8.10 4.97 14.70
N LEU A 132 7.65 6.20 14.96
CA LEU A 132 8.51 7.27 15.47
C LEU A 132 9.07 6.94 16.85
N SER A 133 8.26 6.38 17.75
CA SER A 133 8.70 6.00 19.11
C SER A 133 9.79 4.92 19.14
N ARG A 134 9.93 4.16 18.04
CA ARG A 134 10.84 3.02 17.92
C ARG A 134 11.99 3.25 16.94
N GLN A 135 12.05 4.39 16.26
CA GLN A 135 13.06 4.68 15.24
C GLN A 135 14.50 4.52 15.76
N GLY A 136 14.72 4.76 17.06
CA GLY A 136 16.01 4.54 17.72
C GLY A 136 16.54 3.11 17.64
N ILE A 137 15.69 2.10 17.43
CA ILE A 137 16.11 0.69 17.24
C ILE A 137 16.93 0.58 15.95
N ALA A 138 16.37 1.03 14.82
CA ALA A 138 17.05 0.98 13.53
C ALA A 138 18.32 1.84 13.51
N VAL A 139 18.25 3.03 14.12
CA VAL A 139 19.41 3.95 14.21
C VAL A 139 20.54 3.36 15.03
N SER A 140 20.24 2.68 16.13
CA SER A 140 21.27 2.11 17.02
C SER A 140 21.86 0.81 16.48
N ALA A 141 21.07 0.02 15.75
CA ALA A 141 21.50 -1.27 15.25
C ALA A 141 22.33 -1.18 13.96
N GLU A 142 22.14 -0.14 13.15
CA GLU A 142 22.85 0.09 11.87
C GLU A 142 22.83 -1.11 10.90
N THR A 143 21.82 -1.97 11.03
CA THR A 143 21.69 -3.24 10.31
C THR A 143 20.25 -3.42 9.82
N VAL A 144 20.07 -4.11 8.69
CA VAL A 144 18.75 -4.31 8.09
C VAL A 144 17.89 -5.28 8.91
N GLU A 145 18.56 -6.17 9.64
CA GLU A 145 17.99 -7.18 10.51
C GLU A 145 17.16 -6.56 11.65
N ALA A 146 17.45 -5.31 12.01
CA ALA A 146 16.68 -4.55 13.00
C ALA A 146 15.43 -3.86 12.42
N HIS A 147 15.21 -3.90 11.09
CA HIS A 147 14.06 -3.26 10.44
C HIS A 147 12.72 -3.86 10.90
N PRO A 148 12.55 -5.20 11.05
CA PRO A 148 11.35 -5.79 11.65
C PRO A 148 11.18 -5.46 13.13
N ASP A 149 12.27 -5.27 13.88
CA ASP A 149 12.20 -4.88 15.29
C ASP A 149 11.74 -3.43 15.46
N TRP A 150 12.20 -2.54 14.58
CA TRP A 150 11.71 -1.17 14.53
C TRP A 150 10.22 -1.14 14.19
N ARG A 151 9.85 -1.77 13.07
CA ARG A 151 8.51 -1.74 12.47
C ARG A 151 7.72 -2.99 12.86
N ASP A 152 7.54 -3.14 14.17
CA ASP A 152 6.96 -4.34 14.75
C ASP A 152 5.50 -4.56 14.35
N VAL A 153 5.01 -5.80 14.49
CA VAL A 153 3.62 -6.22 14.25
C VAL A 153 2.61 -5.26 14.89
N GLU A 154 2.91 -4.76 16.08
CA GLU A 154 2.05 -3.82 16.82
C GLU A 154 1.80 -2.52 16.04
N SER A 155 2.77 -2.06 15.24
CA SER A 155 2.61 -0.90 14.34
C SER A 155 1.47 -1.14 13.34
N ALA A 156 1.42 -2.31 12.73
CA ALA A 156 0.39 -2.66 11.75
C ALA A 156 -0.96 -2.98 12.41
N VAL A 157 -0.95 -3.68 13.55
CA VAL A 157 -2.17 -4.00 14.33
C VAL A 157 -2.88 -2.74 14.84
N ARG A 158 -2.14 -1.74 15.34
CA ARG A 158 -2.72 -0.46 15.80
C ARG A 158 -3.40 0.28 14.66
N ALA A 159 -2.71 0.43 13.54
CA ALA A 159 -3.27 1.08 12.35
C ALA A 159 -4.50 0.33 11.81
N THR A 160 -4.44 -1.00 11.75
CA THR A 160 -5.57 -1.83 11.32
C THR A 160 -6.82 -1.64 12.19
N LYS A 161 -6.68 -1.64 13.52
CA LYS A 161 -7.81 -1.40 14.44
C LYS A 161 -8.39 0.00 14.29
N ARG A 162 -7.55 1.03 14.18
CA ARG A 162 -7.96 2.42 13.92
C ARG A 162 -8.73 2.52 12.59
N LEU A 163 -8.18 1.94 11.53
CA LEU A 163 -8.77 1.95 10.20
C LEU A 163 -10.15 1.29 10.16
N ILE A 164 -10.33 0.15 10.84
CA ILE A 164 -11.63 -0.53 10.94
C ILE A 164 -12.68 0.41 11.53
N GLN A 165 -12.36 1.07 12.64
CA GLN A 165 -13.29 1.99 13.31
C GLN A 165 -13.67 3.15 12.38
N LEU A 166 -12.69 3.83 11.78
CA LEU A 166 -12.92 4.97 10.89
C LEU A 166 -13.70 4.58 9.62
N ALA A 167 -13.41 3.41 9.05
CA ALA A 167 -14.14 2.88 7.91
C ALA A 167 -15.62 2.61 8.26
N ARG A 168 -15.89 2.09 9.47
CA ARG A 168 -17.26 1.85 9.96
C ARG A 168 -18.03 3.14 10.14
N ASP A 169 -17.40 4.12 10.79
CA ASP A 169 -18.03 5.41 11.07
C ASP A 169 -18.36 6.16 9.77
N ALA A 170 -17.49 6.08 8.76
CA ALA A 170 -17.73 6.64 7.44
C ALA A 170 -18.62 5.78 6.53
N ASN A 171 -18.98 4.56 6.95
CA ASN A 171 -19.60 3.52 6.11
C ASN A 171 -18.87 3.35 4.76
N ARG A 172 -17.54 3.36 4.80
CA ARG A 172 -16.66 3.38 3.63
C ARG A 172 -15.88 2.07 3.49
N ARG A 173 -15.95 1.46 2.30
CA ARG A 173 -15.16 0.27 2.00
C ARG A 173 -13.67 0.61 1.88
N VAL A 174 -12.82 -0.22 2.47
CA VAL A 174 -11.35 -0.05 2.43
C VAL A 174 -10.61 -1.31 1.97
N HIS A 175 -9.47 -1.15 1.31
CA HIS A 175 -8.58 -2.22 0.88
C HIS A 175 -7.26 -2.08 1.63
N VAL A 176 -6.92 -3.01 2.52
CA VAL A 176 -5.65 -2.96 3.25
C VAL A 176 -4.58 -3.66 2.42
N LEU A 177 -3.57 -2.90 2.02
CA LEU A 177 -2.52 -3.38 1.14
C LEU A 177 -1.50 -4.22 1.90
N HIS A 178 -0.78 -5.08 1.17
CA HIS A 178 0.45 -5.78 1.58
C HIS A 178 0.50 -6.22 3.06
N ILE A 179 -0.53 -6.93 3.53
CA ILE A 179 -0.58 -7.44 4.90
C ILE A 179 0.63 -8.35 5.15
N SER A 180 1.31 -8.14 6.29
CA SER A 180 2.52 -8.88 6.63
C SER A 180 2.43 -9.69 7.93
N SER A 181 1.33 -9.61 8.67
CA SER A 181 1.24 -10.28 9.98
C SER A 181 0.02 -11.19 10.11
N LYS A 182 0.17 -12.18 11.01
CA LYS A 182 -0.93 -13.02 11.48
C LYS A 182 -2.02 -12.20 12.14
N ASP A 183 -1.59 -11.33 13.04
CA ASP A 183 -2.43 -10.60 13.96
C ASP A 183 -3.38 -9.67 13.20
N GLU A 184 -2.89 -9.01 12.15
CA GLU A 184 -3.76 -8.25 11.22
C GLU A 184 -4.77 -9.16 10.54
N MET A 185 -4.35 -10.29 9.96
CA MET A 185 -5.25 -11.21 9.27
C MET A 185 -6.36 -11.77 10.18
N ASP A 186 -6.03 -12.12 11.43
CA ASP A 186 -7.01 -12.60 12.42
C ASP A 186 -8.07 -11.53 12.73
N ILE A 187 -7.65 -10.27 12.85
CA ILE A 187 -8.56 -9.13 13.06
C ILE A 187 -9.43 -8.92 11.81
N LEU A 188 -8.81 -8.81 10.63
CA LEU A 188 -9.45 -8.48 9.37
C LEU A 188 -10.44 -9.56 8.90
N ALA A 189 -10.22 -10.82 9.26
CA ALA A 189 -11.11 -11.94 8.95
C ALA A 189 -12.56 -11.72 9.44
N ASN A 190 -12.77 -10.89 10.47
CA ASN A 190 -14.08 -10.59 11.05
C ASN A 190 -14.76 -9.34 10.44
N HIS A 191 -14.18 -8.71 9.41
CA HIS A 191 -14.66 -7.43 8.85
C HIS A 191 -14.81 -7.46 7.31
N LYS A 192 -15.07 -8.64 6.73
CA LYS A 192 -15.14 -8.87 5.27
C LYS A 192 -16.25 -8.13 4.54
N ASP A 193 -17.29 -7.69 5.24
CA ASP A 193 -18.39 -6.91 4.69
C ASP A 193 -17.96 -5.49 4.27
N LEU A 194 -16.91 -4.96 4.89
CA LEU A 194 -16.39 -3.62 4.62
C LEU A 194 -14.96 -3.64 4.07
N ILE A 195 -14.15 -4.63 4.46
CA ILE A 195 -12.69 -4.64 4.25
C ILE A 195 -12.27 -5.80 3.37
N THR A 196 -11.33 -5.51 2.48
CA THR A 196 -10.61 -6.50 1.67
C THR A 196 -9.12 -6.30 1.91
N VAL A 197 -8.31 -7.33 1.61
CA VAL A 197 -6.87 -7.32 1.87
C VAL A 197 -6.09 -7.76 0.64
N GLU A 198 -4.83 -7.37 0.56
CA GLU A 198 -3.83 -7.88 -0.38
C GLU A 198 -2.58 -8.36 0.38
N VAL A 199 -1.85 -9.31 -0.20
CA VAL A 199 -0.57 -9.81 0.29
C VAL A 199 0.41 -9.79 -0.89
N THR A 200 1.65 -9.35 -0.68
CA THR A 200 2.64 -9.33 -1.77
C THR A 200 3.31 -10.69 -1.93
N LEU A 201 3.81 -10.97 -3.14
CA LEU A 201 4.60 -12.18 -3.37
C LEU A 201 5.85 -12.24 -2.49
N ASN A 202 6.44 -11.09 -2.15
CA ASN A 202 7.60 -11.02 -1.26
C ASN A 202 7.25 -11.54 0.14
N HIS A 203 6.12 -11.07 0.72
CA HIS A 203 5.61 -11.57 2.00
C HIS A 203 5.20 -13.06 1.94
N LEU A 204 4.93 -13.60 0.75
CA LEU A 204 4.59 -15.02 0.54
C LEU A 204 5.79 -15.92 0.20
N SER A 205 6.98 -15.37 -0.03
CA SER A 205 8.14 -16.15 -0.50
C SER A 205 9.42 -15.91 0.29
N LEU A 206 9.51 -14.79 1.01
CA LEU A 206 10.62 -14.47 1.91
C LEU A 206 10.23 -14.74 3.36
N ALA A 207 11.22 -15.01 4.20
CA ALA A 207 11.05 -15.18 5.63
C ALA A 207 12.26 -14.60 6.39
N ALA A 208 11.99 -13.89 7.49
CA ALA A 208 13.03 -13.46 8.41
C ALA A 208 13.48 -14.63 9.32
N PRO A 209 14.74 -14.66 9.82
CA PRO A 209 15.82 -13.74 9.48
C PRO A 209 16.48 -14.05 8.13
N ASP A 210 16.26 -15.24 7.57
CA ASP A 210 16.96 -15.79 6.40
C ASP A 210 17.07 -14.82 5.21
N CYS A 211 15.98 -14.10 4.88
CA CYS A 211 16.00 -13.15 3.77
C CYS A 211 16.92 -11.95 4.04
N TYR A 212 16.98 -11.47 5.27
CA TYR A 212 17.84 -10.35 5.65
C TYR A 212 19.30 -10.77 5.67
N GLU A 213 19.61 -11.97 6.17
CA GLU A 213 20.97 -12.51 6.12
C GLU A 213 21.46 -12.75 4.68
N ALA A 214 20.58 -13.25 3.81
CA ALA A 214 20.94 -13.60 2.44
C ALA A 214 20.94 -12.41 1.47
N LEU A 215 20.00 -11.48 1.61
CA LEU A 215 19.75 -10.38 0.67
C LEU A 215 20.06 -9.00 1.24
N GLY A 216 20.28 -8.88 2.55
CA GLY A 216 20.56 -7.60 3.19
C GLY A 216 19.48 -6.56 2.90
N ALA A 217 19.91 -5.34 2.56
CA ALA A 217 19.01 -4.24 2.21
C ALA A 217 18.09 -4.53 1.00
N PHE A 218 18.40 -5.51 0.15
CA PHE A 218 17.54 -5.85 -1.00
C PHE A 218 16.21 -6.52 -0.59
N SER A 219 16.09 -7.05 0.63
CA SER A 219 14.82 -7.56 1.16
C SER A 219 14.11 -6.58 2.10
N GLN A 220 14.65 -5.36 2.29
CA GLN A 220 14.03 -4.36 3.15
C GLN A 220 12.80 -3.75 2.48
N MET A 221 11.64 -3.87 3.12
CA MET A 221 10.38 -3.32 2.65
C MET A 221 9.45 -2.95 3.81
N ASN A 222 8.34 -2.28 3.48
CA ASN A 222 7.39 -1.72 4.42
C ASN A 222 5.97 -2.19 4.03
N PRO A 223 5.26 -2.94 4.89
CA PRO A 223 5.70 -3.53 6.15
C PRO A 223 6.85 -4.54 6.00
N PRO A 224 7.65 -4.81 7.05
CA PRO A 224 8.78 -5.73 6.98
C PRO A 224 8.37 -7.18 6.66
N VAL A 225 9.34 -7.98 6.20
CA VAL A 225 9.18 -9.42 6.07
C VAL A 225 9.29 -10.05 7.46
N GLU A 226 8.34 -10.91 7.82
CA GLU A 226 8.32 -11.59 9.12
C GLU A 226 8.79 -13.05 9.05
N THR A 227 8.99 -13.66 10.22
CA THR A 227 9.51 -15.03 10.35
C THR A 227 8.59 -16.11 9.79
N SER A 228 7.28 -15.87 9.63
CA SER A 228 6.34 -16.98 9.37
C SER A 228 5.03 -16.69 8.63
N LEU A 229 4.97 -15.77 7.68
CA LEU A 229 3.78 -15.59 6.81
C LEU A 229 3.46 -16.83 5.94
N ILE A 230 4.48 -17.50 5.41
CA ILE A 230 4.35 -18.59 4.42
C ILE A 230 3.48 -19.75 4.93
N LYS A 231 3.69 -20.20 6.17
CA LYS A 231 2.88 -21.30 6.74
C LYS A 231 1.44 -20.89 7.03
N MET A 232 1.19 -19.59 7.09
CA MET A 232 -0.06 -19.03 7.56
C MET A 232 -0.99 -18.61 6.43
N VAL A 233 -0.48 -17.93 5.41
CA VAL A 233 -1.29 -17.49 4.28
C VAL A 233 -1.68 -18.68 3.41
N PHE A 234 -0.84 -19.71 3.25
CA PHE A 234 -1.29 -20.96 2.62
C PHE A 234 -2.40 -21.65 3.43
N GLY A 235 -2.36 -21.60 4.77
CA GLY A 235 -3.45 -22.12 5.61
C GLY A 235 -4.75 -21.29 5.54
N MET A 236 -4.65 -19.99 5.27
CA MET A 236 -5.79 -19.07 5.22
C MET A 236 -6.37 -18.86 3.82
N LEU A 237 -5.56 -18.79 2.75
CA LEU A 237 -6.03 -18.77 1.35
C LEU A 237 -6.87 -20.02 1.06
N PHE A 238 -6.43 -21.20 1.49
CA PHE A 238 -7.21 -22.44 1.37
C PHE A 238 -8.45 -22.48 2.28
N LYS A 239 -8.47 -21.73 3.40
CA LYS A 239 -9.68 -21.58 4.25
C LYS A 239 -10.63 -20.50 3.75
N MET A 240 -10.14 -19.53 2.99
CA MET A 240 -10.96 -18.49 2.37
C MET A 240 -11.75 -19.02 1.16
N GLU A 241 -11.38 -20.17 0.60
CA GLU A 241 -12.07 -20.83 -0.53
C GLU A 241 -13.07 -21.95 -0.15
N LEU A 242 -13.46 -22.12 1.12
CA LEU A 242 -14.47 -23.12 1.51
C LEU A 242 -15.81 -22.55 2.01
N LEU A 243 -16.05 -21.25 1.82
CA LEU A 243 -17.33 -20.61 2.18
C LEU A 243 -17.76 -19.61 1.09
N THR A 244 -17.96 -20.11 -0.13
CA THR A 244 -18.94 -19.53 -1.06
C THR A 244 -20.33 -20.04 -0.70
#